data_AF-A0A814YYI9-F1
#
_entry.id   AF-A0A814YYI9-F1
#
_cell.length_a   1.000
_cell.length_b   1.000
_cell.length_c   1.000
_cell.angle_alpha   90.00
_cell.angle_beta   90.00
_cell.angle_gamma   90.00
#
_symmetry.space_group_name_H-M   'P 1'
#
loop_
_entity.id
_entity.type
_entity.pdbx_description
1 polymer ?
#
loop_
_entity_poly.entity_id
_entity_poly.type
_entity_poly.pdbx_seq_one_letter_code
_entity_poly.pdbx_strand_id
1 'polypeptide(L)'
;MPLADVDIVRRRSSIGLPTDKVDFILYLYNEYSFEEKYFQSVYELIDLLKNEIENNKKFKNKYYWIEVINCSCGDFPNSIKILCEHFNIHPLTMEDIATLTPYMKLNLFHDNGSLYLLMKILTWNGYRVQQQQVSFYLKCSQNLLITFQEQCFNNVEPFFQTIRTRLRRKHQNNAENSPFNQHNRLKQLNVDYLFYCLLDDIIDRLFRLN
;
A
#
# COMPACT_ATOMS: atom_id res chain seq x y z
N MET A 1 11.61 -14.69 -27.89
CA MET A 1 10.26 -14.76 -27.29
C MET A 1 9.52 -13.49 -27.69
N PRO A 2 8.34 -13.55 -28.32
CA PRO A 2 7.58 -12.33 -28.56
C PRO A 2 7.04 -11.80 -27.23
N LEU A 3 7.05 -10.48 -27.07
CA LEU A 3 6.48 -9.77 -25.90
C LEU A 3 5.02 -10.20 -25.69
N ALA A 4 4.61 -10.40 -24.45
CA ALA A 4 3.24 -10.73 -24.11
C ALA A 4 2.30 -9.64 -24.65
N ASP A 5 1.15 -10.02 -25.22
CA ASP A 5 0.19 -9.09 -25.83
C ASP A 5 -0.22 -7.92 -24.92
N VAL A 6 -0.06 -8.07 -23.61
CA VAL A 6 -0.28 -7.03 -22.60
C VAL A 6 0.70 -5.85 -22.74
N ASP A 7 1.96 -6.11 -23.08
CA ASP A 7 2.98 -5.08 -23.32
C ASP A 7 2.71 -4.32 -24.62
N ILE A 8 2.11 -5.00 -25.60
CA ILE A 8 1.70 -4.41 -26.88
C ILE A 8 0.49 -3.50 -26.70
N VAL A 9 -0.46 -3.89 -25.84
CA VAL A 9 -1.63 -3.05 -25.50
C VAL A 9 -1.20 -1.77 -24.77
N ARG A 10 -0.22 -1.84 -23.85
CA ARG A 10 0.35 -0.64 -23.21
C ARG A 10 1.02 0.31 -24.20
N ARG A 11 1.75 -0.23 -25.19
CA ARG A 11 2.39 0.60 -26.25
C ARG A 11 1.41 1.20 -27.25
N ARG A 12 0.21 0.63 -27.40
CA ARG A 12 -0.82 1.10 -28.35
C ARG A 12 -1.82 2.10 -27.76
N SER A 13 -1.83 2.32 -26.44
CA SER A 13 -2.77 3.26 -25.79
C SER A 13 -2.30 4.73 -25.81
N SER A 14 -1.24 5.07 -26.55
CA SER A 14 -0.72 6.45 -26.68
C SER A 14 -1.48 7.30 -27.71
N ILE A 15 -2.82 7.33 -27.61
CA ILE A 15 -3.71 8.26 -28.32
C ILE A 15 -4.49 9.17 -27.35
N GLY A 16 -4.14 9.15 -26.06
CA GLY A 16 -4.50 10.17 -25.08
C GLY A 16 -3.26 10.53 -24.26
N LEU A 17 -3.14 11.79 -23.83
CA LEU A 17 -2.10 12.21 -22.88
C LEU A 17 -2.11 11.28 -21.66
N PRO A 18 -0.93 10.86 -21.13
CA PRO A 18 -0.89 10.11 -19.88
C PRO A 18 -1.58 10.95 -18.80
N THR A 19 -2.68 10.43 -18.26
CA THR A 19 -3.35 11.06 -17.12
C THR A 19 -2.67 10.54 -15.87
N ASP A 20 -2.08 11.44 -15.08
CA ASP A 20 -1.58 11.17 -13.73
C ASP A 20 -2.79 10.90 -12.83
N LYS A 21 -3.28 9.67 -12.89
CA LYS A 21 -4.50 9.21 -12.23
C LYS A 21 -4.07 8.22 -11.16
N VAL A 22 -3.91 8.74 -9.95
CA VAL A 22 -3.48 7.97 -8.79
C VAL A 22 -4.41 8.31 -7.65
N ASP A 23 -4.97 7.28 -7.04
CA ASP A 23 -5.78 7.45 -5.83
C ASP A 23 -4.88 7.23 -4.63
N PHE A 24 -4.86 8.21 -3.73
CA PHE A 24 -4.15 8.12 -2.46
C PHE A 24 -5.16 8.00 -1.32
N ILE A 25 -4.94 7.04 -0.43
CA ILE A 25 -5.74 6.87 0.78
C ILE A 25 -4.81 6.89 1.98
N LEU A 26 -5.06 7.78 2.92
CA LEU A 26 -4.32 7.86 4.18
C LEU A 26 -5.17 7.32 5.33
N TYR A 27 -4.62 6.33 6.00
CA TYR A 27 -5.13 5.78 7.24
C TYR A 27 -4.30 6.31 8.40
N LEU A 28 -4.94 7.07 9.30
CA LEU A 28 -4.34 7.55 10.54
C LEU A 28 -4.96 6.78 11.69
N TYR A 29 -4.14 6.16 12.53
CA TYR A 29 -4.67 5.37 13.62
C TYR A 29 -3.75 5.32 14.84
N ASN A 30 -4.38 5.05 15.96
CA ASN A 30 -3.76 4.63 17.21
C ASN A 30 -4.75 3.71 17.93
N GLU A 31 -4.45 3.33 19.16
CA GLU A 31 -5.35 2.52 19.99
C GLU A 31 -6.79 3.09 20.02
N TYR A 32 -6.94 4.39 20.23
CA TYR A 32 -8.24 5.02 20.51
C TYR A 32 -8.98 5.56 19.28
N SER A 33 -8.26 5.89 18.20
CA SER A 33 -8.81 6.61 17.05
C SER A 33 -8.40 5.97 15.72
N PHE A 34 -9.28 6.10 14.74
CA PHE A 34 -9.04 5.72 13.35
C PHE A 34 -9.71 6.75 12.43
N GLU A 35 -8.94 7.29 11.50
CA GLU A 35 -9.38 8.19 10.44
C GLU A 35 -8.90 7.67 9.09
N GLU A 36 -9.72 7.85 8.06
CA GLU A 36 -9.43 7.52 6.67
C GLU A 36 -9.71 8.75 5.80
N LYS A 37 -8.75 9.15 4.98
CA LYS A 37 -8.81 10.35 4.13
C LYS A 37 -8.40 9.99 2.71
N TYR A 38 -9.14 10.51 1.73
CA TYR A 38 -8.91 10.26 0.30
C TYR A 38 -8.35 11.52 -0.36
N PHE A 39 -7.33 11.37 -1.20
CA PHE A 39 -6.68 12.47 -1.89
C PHE A 39 -6.49 12.17 -3.36
N GLN A 40 -6.76 13.17 -4.20
CA GLN A 40 -6.36 13.19 -5.61
C GLN A 40 -5.04 13.97 -5.81
N SER A 41 -4.72 14.88 -4.89
CA SER A 41 -3.49 15.67 -4.90
C SER A 41 -2.46 15.07 -3.96
N VAL A 42 -1.31 14.65 -4.49
CA VAL A 42 -0.17 14.22 -3.67
C VAL A 42 0.33 15.33 -2.75
N TYR A 43 0.19 16.60 -3.15
CA TYR A 43 0.65 17.73 -2.36
C TYR A 43 -0.19 17.91 -1.09
N GLU A 44 -1.51 17.77 -1.19
CA GLU A 44 -2.42 17.84 -0.03
C GLU A 44 -2.15 16.69 0.95
N LEU A 45 -1.92 15.48 0.43
CA LEU A 45 -1.51 14.33 1.23
C LEU A 45 -0.21 14.62 2.00
N ILE A 46 0.81 15.10 1.30
CA ILE A 46 2.13 15.39 1.87
C ILE A 46 2.02 16.48 2.94
N ASP A 47 1.29 17.56 2.68
CA ASP A 47 1.15 18.68 3.62
C ASP A 47 0.48 18.25 4.92
N LEU A 48 -0.63 17.52 4.82
CA LEU A 48 -1.31 16.98 6.00
C LEU A 48 -0.41 16.00 6.77
N LEU A 49 0.28 15.10 6.06
CA LEU A 49 1.09 14.08 6.70
C LEU A 49 2.35 14.65 7.37
N LYS A 50 2.96 15.71 6.82
CA LYS A 50 4.05 16.44 7.48
C LYS A 50 3.62 16.93 8.86
N ASN A 51 2.48 17.62 8.91
CA ASN A 51 1.92 18.15 10.16
C ASN A 51 1.64 17.03 11.17
N GLU A 52 1.06 15.91 10.72
CA GLU A 52 0.80 14.76 11.58
C GLU A 52 2.08 14.11 12.12
N ILE A 53 3.07 13.85 11.27
CA ILE A 53 4.35 13.25 11.68
C ILE A 53 5.10 14.16 12.64
N GLU A 54 5.12 15.47 12.40
CA GLU A 54 5.75 16.44 13.31
C GLU A 54 5.09 16.45 14.69
N ASN A 55 3.76 16.43 14.73
CA ASN A 55 3.00 16.34 15.98
C ASN A 55 3.26 15.03 16.72
N ASN A 56 3.44 13.93 15.99
CA ASN A 56 3.65 12.60 16.57
C ASN A 56 5.07 12.38 17.12
N LYS A 57 6.06 13.22 16.77
CA LYS A 57 7.43 13.13 17.35
C LYS A 57 7.44 13.20 18.88
N LYS A 58 6.42 13.83 19.49
CA LYS A 58 6.29 13.98 20.95
C LYS A 58 5.75 12.74 21.64
N PHE A 59 4.76 12.06 21.06
CA PHE A 59 4.00 11.00 21.73
C PHE A 59 4.21 9.60 21.13
N LYS A 60 4.70 9.51 19.89
CA LYS A 60 4.99 8.27 19.14
C LYS A 60 3.88 7.20 19.19
N ASN A 61 2.63 7.61 19.30
CA ASN A 61 1.49 6.71 19.45
C ASN A 61 0.57 6.69 18.23
N LYS A 62 0.81 7.55 17.23
CA LYS A 62 0.11 7.50 15.95
C LYS A 62 0.89 6.70 14.91
N TYR A 63 0.15 6.03 14.05
CA TYR A 63 0.63 5.22 12.94
C TYR A 63 -0.06 5.64 11.65
N TYR A 64 0.66 5.50 10.54
CA TYR A 64 0.24 5.97 9.23
C TYR A 64 0.35 4.86 8.22
N TRP A 65 -0.70 4.67 7.42
CA TRP A 65 -0.66 3.83 6.24
C TRP A 65 -1.17 4.61 5.03
N ILE A 66 -0.32 4.73 4.01
CA ILE A 66 -0.67 5.30 2.72
C ILE A 66 -0.90 4.16 1.73
N GLU A 67 -2.10 4.07 1.19
CA GLU A 67 -2.41 3.23 0.04
C GLU A 67 -2.31 4.09 -1.23
N VAL A 68 -1.44 3.68 -2.15
CA VAL A 68 -1.23 4.31 -3.46
C VAL A 68 -1.76 3.36 -4.52
N ILE A 69 -2.84 3.74 -5.18
CA ILE A 69 -3.47 2.95 -6.23
C ILE A 69 -3.19 3.63 -7.58
N ASN A 70 -2.31 3.03 -8.37
CA ASN A 70 -1.96 3.54 -9.68
C ASN A 70 -3.04 3.16 -10.71
N CYS A 71 -3.84 4.14 -11.09
CA CYS A 71 -4.94 4.04 -12.06
C CYS A 71 -4.56 4.61 -13.45
N SER A 72 -3.30 5.00 -13.64
CA SER A 72 -2.81 5.60 -14.88
C SER A 72 -2.66 4.57 -15.99
N CYS A 73 -2.93 5.02 -17.22
CA CYS A 73 -2.54 4.31 -18.44
C CYS A 73 -1.26 4.94 -19.01
N GLY A 74 -0.23 4.12 -19.26
CA GLY A 74 1.03 4.56 -19.86
C GLY A 74 2.17 4.74 -18.86
N ASP A 75 2.74 5.94 -18.83
CA ASP A 75 3.98 6.24 -18.11
C ASP A 75 3.82 6.24 -16.57
N PHE A 76 4.95 6.18 -15.87
CA PHE A 76 4.98 6.25 -14.41
C PHE A 76 4.43 7.61 -13.92
N PRO A 77 3.42 7.62 -13.03
CA PRO A 77 2.78 8.87 -12.64
C PRO A 77 3.71 9.79 -11.85
N ASN A 78 3.71 11.08 -12.19
CA ASN A 78 4.57 12.07 -11.54
C ASN A 78 4.19 12.28 -10.06
N SER A 79 2.92 12.12 -9.71
CA SER A 79 2.43 12.13 -8.34
C SER A 79 3.12 11.08 -7.45
N ILE A 80 3.32 9.84 -7.95
CA ILE A 80 4.03 8.79 -7.22
C ILE A 80 5.51 9.14 -7.07
N LYS A 81 6.13 9.70 -8.12
CA LYS A 81 7.52 10.19 -8.06
C LYS A 81 7.70 11.25 -6.97
N ILE A 82 6.83 12.25 -6.92
CA ILE A 82 6.85 13.31 -5.88
C ILE A 82 6.72 12.70 -4.48
N LEU A 83 5.84 11.71 -4.30
CA LEU A 83 5.69 11.00 -3.02
C LEU A 83 6.98 10.27 -2.63
N CYS A 84 7.60 9.56 -3.58
CA CYS A 84 8.83 8.82 -3.35
C CYS A 84 9.99 9.75 -2.96
N GLU A 85 10.15 10.86 -3.68
CA GLU A 85 11.14 11.90 -3.38
C GLU A 85 10.92 12.49 -1.99
N HIS A 86 9.67 12.78 -1.62
CA HIS A 86 9.33 13.32 -0.30
C HIS A 86 9.79 12.41 0.86
N PHE A 87 9.63 11.09 0.71
CA PHE A 87 10.03 10.12 1.73
C PHE A 87 11.49 9.67 1.65
N ASN A 88 12.27 10.24 0.73
CA ASN A 88 13.63 9.84 0.39
C ASN A 88 13.70 8.34 0.04
N ILE A 89 12.73 7.86 -0.75
CA ILE A 89 12.77 6.50 -1.30
C ILE A 89 13.89 6.45 -2.34
N HIS A 90 14.77 5.46 -2.22
CA HIS A 90 15.93 5.33 -3.10
C HIS A 90 15.51 5.24 -4.58
N PRO A 91 16.23 5.87 -5.53
CA PRO A 91 15.86 5.85 -6.96
C PRO A 91 15.68 4.44 -7.53
N LEU A 92 16.51 3.47 -7.15
CA LEU A 92 16.35 2.06 -7.57
C LEU A 92 15.04 1.43 -7.06
N THR A 93 14.58 1.81 -5.86
CA THR A 93 13.29 1.36 -5.33
C THR A 93 12.15 2.00 -6.11
N MET A 94 12.27 3.28 -6.47
CA MET A 94 11.30 3.95 -7.32
C MET A 94 11.23 3.33 -8.72
N GLU A 95 12.36 2.89 -9.28
CA GLU A 95 12.41 2.14 -10.54
C GLU A 95 11.70 0.77 -10.42
N ASP A 96 11.91 0.06 -9.31
CA ASP A 96 11.20 -1.20 -9.02
C ASP A 96 9.68 -0.98 -8.90
N ILE A 97 9.24 0.15 -8.32
CA ILE A 97 7.82 0.53 -8.23
C ILE A 97 7.26 0.85 -9.62
N ALA A 98 8.02 1.54 -10.47
CA ALA A 98 7.61 1.97 -11.79
C ALA A 98 7.58 0.84 -12.82
N THR A 99 8.37 -0.21 -12.61
CA THR A 99 8.61 -1.25 -13.61
C THR A 99 7.97 -2.57 -13.19
N LEU A 100 7.26 -3.23 -14.11
CA LEU A 100 6.82 -4.60 -13.88
C LEU A 100 8.00 -5.55 -14.02
N THR A 101 8.40 -6.14 -12.91
CA THR A 101 9.46 -7.15 -12.87
C THR A 101 8.87 -8.55 -12.77
N PRO A 102 9.57 -9.61 -13.18
CA PRO A 102 9.12 -10.99 -13.00
C PRO A 102 9.43 -11.56 -11.61
N TYR A 103 10.30 -10.91 -10.83
CA TYR A 103 10.81 -11.43 -9.54
C TYR A 103 10.25 -10.63 -8.36
N MET A 104 10.12 -11.29 -7.21
CA MET A 104 9.88 -10.63 -5.92
C MET A 104 11.21 -10.13 -5.33
N LYS A 105 11.18 -9.06 -4.54
CA LYS A 105 12.39 -8.41 -4.01
C LYS A 105 12.19 -7.94 -2.58
N LEU A 106 13.20 -8.12 -1.74
CA LEU A 106 13.27 -7.53 -0.41
C LEU A 106 14.57 -6.73 -0.29
N ASN A 107 14.47 -5.45 0.04
CA ASN A 107 15.61 -4.58 0.33
C ASN A 107 15.50 -4.04 1.75
N LEU A 108 16.61 -4.10 2.49
CA LEU A 108 16.74 -3.52 3.84
C LEU A 108 17.63 -2.28 3.75
N PHE A 109 17.11 -1.14 4.20
CA PHE A 109 17.82 0.14 4.24
C PHE A 109 18.15 0.46 5.70
N HIS A 110 19.27 -0.09 6.18
CA HIS A 110 19.68 0.02 7.58
C HIS A 110 20.00 1.46 8.01
N ASP A 111 20.45 2.29 7.07
CA ASP A 111 20.80 3.70 7.27
C ASP A 111 19.62 4.57 7.68
N ASN A 112 18.44 4.31 7.12
CA ASN A 112 17.22 5.09 7.40
C ASN A 112 16.11 4.28 8.12
N GLY A 113 16.41 3.02 8.45
CA GLY A 113 15.49 2.12 9.15
C GLY A 113 14.26 1.77 8.32
N SER A 114 14.42 1.70 6.99
CA SER A 114 13.34 1.37 6.07
C SER A 114 13.50 -0.04 5.47
N LEU A 115 12.38 -0.59 5.02
CA LEU A 115 12.31 -1.85 4.30
C LEU A 115 11.46 -1.66 3.06
N TYR A 116 11.88 -2.25 1.94
CA TYR A 116 11.09 -2.35 0.73
C TYR A 116 10.85 -3.81 0.37
N LEU A 117 9.59 -4.18 0.11
CA LEU A 117 9.19 -5.51 -0.32
C LEU A 117 8.31 -5.40 -1.55
N LEU A 118 8.73 -6.01 -2.65
CA LEU A 118 7.96 -6.17 -3.89
C LEU A 118 7.48 -7.62 -4.00
N MET A 119 6.18 -7.78 -4.19
CA MET A 119 5.49 -9.06 -4.29
C MET A 119 4.62 -9.14 -5.52
N LYS A 120 4.24 -10.37 -5.87
CA LYS A 120 3.23 -10.67 -6.87
C LYS A 120 2.02 -11.30 -6.21
N ILE A 121 0.85 -10.79 -6.55
CA ILE A 121 -0.42 -11.41 -6.20
C ILE A 121 -0.95 -12.10 -7.45
N LEU A 122 -1.35 -13.36 -7.31
CA LEU A 122 -2.04 -14.10 -8.35
C LEU A 122 -3.54 -14.04 -8.08
N THR A 123 -4.34 -13.87 -9.13
CA THR A 123 -5.80 -13.89 -9.04
C THR A 123 -6.37 -14.71 -10.21
N TRP A 124 -7.43 -15.46 -9.96
CA TRP A 124 -8.15 -16.19 -11.00
C TRP A 124 -9.40 -15.42 -11.39
N ASN A 125 -9.55 -15.10 -12.67
CA ASN A 125 -10.69 -14.32 -13.16
C ASN A 125 -11.80 -15.18 -13.81
N GLY A 126 -11.77 -16.51 -13.61
CA GLY A 126 -12.68 -17.46 -14.26
C GLY A 126 -12.11 -18.10 -15.52
N TYR A 127 -11.14 -17.46 -16.19
CA TYR A 127 -10.60 -17.91 -17.48
C TYR A 127 -9.08 -18.01 -17.51
N ARG A 128 -8.37 -17.14 -16.77
CA ARG A 128 -6.92 -17.10 -16.70
C ARG A 128 -6.44 -16.64 -15.33
N VAL A 129 -5.22 -17.04 -15.00
CA VAL A 129 -4.47 -16.44 -13.89
C VAL A 129 -4.00 -15.06 -14.32
N GLN A 130 -4.29 -14.06 -13.50
CA GLN A 130 -3.77 -12.71 -13.63
C GLN A 130 -2.72 -12.49 -12.53
N GLN A 131 -1.67 -11.74 -12.86
CA GLN A 131 -0.62 -11.38 -11.92
C GLN A 131 -0.64 -9.87 -11.73
N GLN A 132 -0.54 -9.44 -10.48
CA GLN A 132 -0.48 -8.02 -10.12
C GLN A 132 0.71 -7.76 -9.22
N GLN A 133 1.41 -6.65 -9.45
CA GLN A 133 2.46 -6.21 -8.56
C GLN A 133 1.86 -5.44 -7.38
N VAL A 134 2.31 -5.80 -6.19
CA VAL A 134 2.13 -4.98 -4.99
C VAL A 134 3.49 -4.76 -4.38
N SER A 135 3.74 -3.57 -3.87
CA SER A 135 4.95 -3.33 -3.09
C SER A 135 4.67 -2.53 -1.83
N PHE A 136 5.54 -2.71 -0.86
CA PHE A 136 5.48 -2.15 0.46
C PHE A 136 6.76 -1.36 0.72
N TYR A 137 6.62 -0.16 1.26
CA TYR A 137 7.71 0.61 1.82
C TYR A 137 7.39 0.92 3.28
N LEU A 138 8.09 0.25 4.19
CA LEU A 138 7.94 0.41 5.63
C LEU A 138 9.05 1.32 6.15
N LYS A 139 8.69 2.39 6.87
CA LYS A 139 9.61 3.33 7.50
C LYS A 139 9.31 3.42 8.99
N CYS A 140 9.94 2.54 9.76
CA CYS A 140 9.68 2.38 11.19
C CYS A 140 9.97 3.65 11.99
N SER A 141 10.99 4.43 11.59
CA SER A 141 11.34 5.69 12.23
C SER A 141 10.24 6.75 12.20
N GLN A 142 9.28 6.63 11.27
CA GLN A 142 8.16 7.54 11.09
C GLN A 142 6.80 6.90 11.36
N ASN A 143 6.76 5.65 11.86
CA ASN A 143 5.52 4.89 12.03
C ASN A 143 4.69 4.82 10.73
N LEU A 144 5.37 4.73 9.58
CA LEU A 144 4.76 4.88 8.26
C LEU A 144 4.90 3.60 7.44
N LEU A 145 3.79 3.18 6.82
CA LEU A 145 3.75 2.17 5.77
C LEU A 145 3.16 2.77 4.50
N ILE A 146 3.78 2.51 3.36
CA ILE A 146 3.26 2.88 2.04
C ILE A 146 3.08 1.60 1.24
N THR A 147 1.91 1.41 0.64
CA THR A 147 1.64 0.31 -0.29
C THR A 147 1.37 0.85 -1.67
N PHE A 148 2.06 0.32 -2.67
CA PHE A 148 1.83 0.65 -4.09
C PHE A 148 1.14 -0.52 -4.77
N GLN A 149 -0.02 -0.25 -5.36
CA GLN A 149 -0.83 -1.22 -6.09
C GLN A 149 -1.07 -0.74 -7.52
N GLU A 150 -1.11 -1.68 -8.45
CA GLU A 150 -1.71 -1.43 -9.77
C GLU A 150 -3.24 -1.46 -9.64
N GLN A 151 -3.94 -0.59 -10.38
CA GLN A 151 -5.40 -0.66 -10.42
C GLN A 151 -5.86 -2.03 -10.92
N CYS A 152 -6.66 -2.70 -10.10
CA CYS A 152 -7.28 -3.96 -10.48
C CYS A 152 -8.28 -3.75 -11.61
N PHE A 153 -8.25 -4.66 -12.59
CA PHE A 153 -9.31 -4.78 -13.58
C PHE A 153 -10.65 -4.99 -12.86
N ASN A 154 -11.72 -4.47 -13.47
CA ASN A 154 -13.07 -4.23 -12.92
C ASN A 154 -13.81 -5.38 -12.18
N ASN A 155 -13.21 -6.54 -11.94
CA ASN A 155 -13.86 -7.73 -11.37
C ASN A 155 -13.08 -8.40 -10.22
N VAL A 156 -12.08 -7.74 -9.63
CA VAL A 156 -11.32 -8.29 -8.50
C VAL A 156 -11.67 -7.53 -7.22
N GLU A 157 -11.90 -8.26 -6.12
CA GLU A 157 -12.10 -7.67 -4.80
C GLU A 157 -10.88 -6.80 -4.43
N PRO A 158 -11.09 -5.56 -3.96
CA PRO A 158 -9.97 -4.70 -3.59
C PRO A 158 -9.15 -5.33 -2.45
N PHE A 159 -7.82 -5.32 -2.61
CA PHE A 159 -6.90 -5.86 -1.62
C PHE A 159 -7.08 -5.20 -0.25
N PHE A 160 -6.71 -5.92 0.80
CA PHE A 160 -6.67 -5.41 2.18
C PHE A 160 -8.03 -5.04 2.79
N GLN A 161 -9.15 -5.42 2.17
CA GLN A 161 -10.49 -5.12 2.69
C GLN A 161 -10.68 -5.64 4.12
N THR A 162 -10.23 -6.87 4.42
CA THR A 162 -10.27 -7.46 5.76
C THR A 162 -9.56 -6.56 6.79
N ILE A 163 -8.40 -6.03 6.42
CA ILE A 163 -7.57 -5.20 7.30
C ILE A 163 -8.19 -3.81 7.49
N ARG A 164 -8.72 -3.20 6.42
CA ARG A 164 -9.51 -1.96 6.51
C ARG A 164 -10.72 -2.12 7.43
N THR A 165 -11.46 -3.23 7.30
CA THR A 165 -12.60 -3.52 8.20
C THR A 165 -12.16 -3.68 9.65
N ARG A 166 -11.03 -4.36 9.92
CA ARG A 166 -10.47 -4.48 11.26
C ARG A 166 -10.08 -3.12 11.84
N LEU A 167 -9.45 -2.25 11.06
CA LEU A 167 -9.11 -0.89 11.44
C LEU A 167 -10.34 -0.02 11.72
N ARG A 168 -11.43 -0.18 10.96
CA ARG A 168 -12.68 0.61 11.16
C ARG A 168 -13.45 0.20 12.40
N ARG A 169 -13.26 -1.01 12.94
CA ARG A 169 -13.97 -1.45 14.15
C ARG A 169 -13.59 -0.54 15.33
N LYS A 170 -14.61 -0.01 16.00
CA LYS A 170 -14.45 0.73 17.26
C LYS A 170 -14.07 -0.24 18.38
N HIS A 171 -13.36 0.26 19.40
CA HIS A 171 -13.21 -0.45 20.66
C HIS A 171 -14.61 -0.83 21.16
N GLN A 172 -14.96 -2.11 21.08
CA GLN A 172 -16.12 -2.64 21.79
C GLN A 172 -15.65 -2.93 23.22
N ASN A 173 -16.30 -2.27 24.18
CA ASN A 173 -15.97 -2.27 25.60
C ASN A 173 -15.65 -3.68 26.12
N ASN A 174 -14.47 -3.81 26.73
CA ASN A 174 -14.08 -4.69 27.84
C ASN A 174 -15.07 -5.79 28.27
N ALA A 175 -15.41 -6.71 27.38
CA ALA A 175 -15.75 -8.06 27.81
C ALA A 175 -14.40 -8.78 27.98
N GLU A 176 -13.85 -8.72 29.20
CA GLU A 176 -12.51 -9.23 29.58
C GLU A 176 -12.30 -10.72 29.25
N ASN A 177 -13.35 -11.44 28.84
CA ASN A 177 -13.31 -12.85 28.44
C ASN A 177 -13.76 -13.13 26.99
N SER A 178 -13.81 -12.12 26.11
CA SER A 178 -14.13 -12.37 24.70
C SER A 178 -12.88 -12.87 23.94
N PRO A 179 -12.92 -14.07 23.33
CA PRO A 179 -11.82 -14.56 22.48
C PRO A 179 -11.54 -13.66 21.26
N PHE A 180 -12.41 -12.66 20.99
CA PHE A 180 -12.28 -11.67 19.92
C PHE A 180 -11.50 -10.39 20.32
N ASN A 181 -10.87 -10.33 21.51
CA ASN A 181 -9.95 -9.24 21.89
C ASN A 181 -8.73 -9.09 20.95
N GLN A 182 -8.54 -10.01 19.99
CA GLN A 182 -7.54 -9.90 18.92
C GLN A 182 -7.77 -8.71 17.99
N HIS A 183 -8.97 -8.14 17.93
CA HIS A 183 -9.29 -7.03 17.02
C HIS A 183 -8.62 -5.70 17.40
N ASN A 184 -8.26 -5.48 18.67
CA ASN A 184 -7.59 -4.25 19.12
C ASN A 184 -6.08 -4.24 18.85
N ARG A 185 -5.46 -5.41 18.67
CA ARG A 185 -4.00 -5.51 18.51
C ARG A 185 -3.45 -4.71 17.33
N LEU A 186 -4.24 -4.62 16.25
CA LEU A 186 -3.82 -3.95 15.02
C LEU A 186 -3.65 -2.42 15.22
N LYS A 187 -4.33 -1.84 16.20
CA LYS A 187 -4.22 -0.41 16.56
C LYS A 187 -3.26 -0.15 17.73
N GLN A 188 -3.02 -1.18 18.56
CA GLN A 188 -2.15 -1.11 19.73
C GLN A 188 -0.68 -1.38 19.40
N LEU A 189 -0.42 -2.12 18.33
CA LEU A 189 0.93 -2.48 17.90
C LEU A 189 1.47 -1.52 16.85
N ASN A 190 2.78 -1.59 16.68
CA ASN A 190 3.51 -0.75 15.74
C ASN A 190 3.12 -1.05 14.28
N VAL A 191 3.50 -0.13 13.38
CA VAL A 191 3.21 -0.21 11.95
C VAL A 191 3.81 -1.45 11.27
N ASP A 192 4.83 -2.06 11.85
CA ASP A 192 5.39 -3.36 11.45
C ASP A 192 4.39 -4.51 11.61
N TYR A 193 3.53 -4.45 12.63
CA TYR A 193 2.43 -5.40 12.80
C TYR A 193 1.34 -5.21 11.74
N LEU A 194 1.06 -3.96 11.33
CA LEU A 194 0.19 -3.71 10.18
C LEU A 194 0.80 -4.32 8.91
N PHE A 195 2.09 -4.10 8.67
CA PHE A 195 2.82 -4.70 7.54
C PHE A 195 2.68 -6.23 7.56
N TYR A 196 2.93 -6.88 8.70
CA TYR A 196 2.70 -8.31 8.88
C TYR A 196 1.27 -8.72 8.51
N CYS A 197 0.25 -8.01 9.02
CA CYS A 197 -1.15 -8.34 8.74
C CYS A 197 -1.53 -8.18 7.26
N LEU A 198 -0.95 -7.21 6.55
CA LEU A 198 -1.19 -7.05 5.11
C LEU A 198 -0.52 -8.17 4.30
N LEU A 199 0.68 -8.61 4.71
CA LEU A 199 1.34 -9.77 4.10
C LEU A 199 0.53 -11.05 4.32
N ASP A 200 0.03 -11.26 5.53
CA ASP A 200 -0.84 -12.38 5.88
C ASP A 200 -2.11 -12.41 5.00
N ASP A 201 -2.78 -11.27 4.80
CA ASP A 201 -3.96 -11.17 3.89
C ASP A 201 -3.60 -11.53 2.43
N ILE A 202 -2.39 -11.20 1.96
CA ILE A 202 -1.93 -11.59 0.61
C ILE A 202 -1.66 -13.09 0.54
N ILE A 203 -0.95 -13.65 1.52
CA ILE A 203 -0.58 -15.06 1.56
C ILE A 203 -1.84 -15.94 1.66
N ASP A 204 -2.79 -15.57 2.52
CA ASP A 204 -4.08 -16.24 2.66
C ASP A 204 -4.85 -16.31 1.33
N ARG A 205 -4.79 -15.25 0.52
CA ARG A 205 -5.43 -15.23 -0.81
C ARG A 205 -4.77 -16.23 -1.76
N LEU A 206 -3.44 -16.39 -1.71
CA LEU A 206 -2.74 -17.37 -2.54
C LEU A 206 -3.18 -18.80 -2.21
N PHE A 207 -3.42 -19.12 -0.94
CA PHE A 207 -3.91 -20.45 -0.54
C PHE A 207 -5.35 -20.74 -0.98
N ARG A 208 -6.17 -19.72 -1.20
CA ARG A 208 -7.56 -19.84 -1.69
C ARG A 208 -7.68 -20.06 -3.20
N LEU A 209 -6.57 -20.02 -3.94
CA LEU A 209 -6.54 -20.28 -5.39
C LEU A 209 -6.51 -21.78 -5.76
N ASN A 210 -6.67 -22.67 -4.78
CA ASN A 210 -6.71 -24.13 -4.95
C ASN A 210 -8.13 -24.65 -5.17
#